data_AF-A0A6J6JXS3-F1
#
_entry.id   AF-A0A6J6JXS3-F1
#
_cell.length_a   1.000
_cell.length_b   1.000
_cell.length_c   1.000
_cell.angle_alpha   90.00
_cell.angle_beta   90.00
_cell.angle_gamma   90.00
#
_symmetry.space_group_name_H-M   'P 1'
#
loop_
_entity.id
_entity.type
_entity.pdbx_description
1 polymer ?
#
loop_
_entity_poly.entity_id
_entity_poly.type
_entity_poly.pdbx_seq_one_letter_code
_entity_poly.pdbx_strand_id
1 'polypeptide(L)' 'MVLAAFFLILDFDQIQNSINAGVPQSESWRAAFGLMVTIVWLYMEVLRLLSILRGND' A
#
# COMPACT_ATOMS: atom_id res chain seq x y z
N MET A 1 -9.03 1.44 7.79
CA MET A 1 -7.68 1.02 8.23
C MET A 1 -7.33 -0.40 7.78
N VAL A 2 -8.11 -1.42 8.16
CA VAL A 2 -7.79 -2.82 7.80
C VAL A 2 -7.80 -3.08 6.29
N LEU A 3 -8.76 -2.52 5.54
CA LEU A 3 -8.85 -2.71 4.09
C LEU A 3 -7.59 -2.23 3.34
N ALA A 4 -6.99 -1.10 3.75
CA ALA A 4 -5.81 -0.55 3.09
C ALA A 4 -4.55 -1.38 3.35
N ALA A 5 -4.39 -1.90 4.57
CA ALA A 5 -3.32 -2.85 4.87
C ALA A 5 -3.51 -4.19 4.13
N PHE A 6 -4.76 -4.63 3.96
CA PHE A 6 -5.09 -5.84 3.20
C PHE A 6 -4.79 -5.67 1.70
N PHE A 7 -5.15 -4.52 1.12
CA PHE A 7 -4.81 -4.18 -0.27
C PHE A 7 -3.29 -4.10 -0.48
N LEU A 8 -2.55 -3.54 0.48
CA LEU A 8 -1.08 -3.48 0.44
C LEU A 8 -0.44 -4.88 0.38
N ILE A 9 -0.92 -5.78 1.24
CA ILE A 9 -0.41 -7.16 1.31
C ILE A 9 -0.76 -7.93 0.04
N LEU A 10 -1.99 -7.75 -0.48
CA LEU A 10 -2.42 -8.34 -1.75
C LEU A 10 -1.60 -7.81 -2.94
N ASP A 11 -1.33 -6.50 -3.01
CA ASP A 11 -0.50 -5.91 -4.05
C ASP A 11 0.94 -6.47 -3.99
N PHE A 12 1.49 -6.67 -2.78
CA PHE A 12 2.82 -7.25 -2.59
C PHE A 12 2.87 -8.72 -3.04
N ASP A 13 1.87 -9.51 -2.67
CA ASP A 13 1.76 -10.93 -3.03
C ASP A 13 1.59 -11.09 -4.55
N GLN A 14 0.83 -10.19 -5.17
CA GLN A 14 0.59 -10.17 -6.61
C GLN A 14 1.87 -9.81 -7.39
N ILE A 15 2.69 -8.87 -6.88
CA ILE A 15 4.01 -8.56 -7.45
C ILE A 15 4.95 -9.77 -7.33
N GLN A 16 4.97 -10.43 -6.17
CA GLN A 16 5.83 -11.59 -5.91
C GLN A 16 5.49 -12.76 -6.84
N ASN A 17 4.19 -13.06 -7.01
CA ASN A 17 3.71 -14.08 -7.93
C ASN A 17 3.99 -13.73 -9.40
N SER A 18 3.89 -12.45 -9.78
CA SER A 18 4.19 -12.01 -11.14
C SER A 18 5.67 -12.16 -11.50
N ILE A 19 6.57 -11.92 -10.54
CA ILE A 19 8.02 -12.14 -10.69
C ILE A 19 8.33 -13.64 -10.82
N ASN A 20 7.73 -14.48 -9.95
CA ASN A 20 7.90 -15.94 -10.00
C ASN A 20 7.33 -16.58 -11.28
N ALA A 21 6.29 -15.97 -11.86
CA ALA A 21 5.68 -16.42 -13.12
C ALA A 21 6.44 -15.97 -14.38
N GLY A 22 7.53 -15.19 -14.25
CA GLY A 22 8.36 -14.76 -15.39
C GLY A 22 7.70 -13.73 -16.31
N VAL A 23 6.68 -13.02 -15.81
CA VAL A 23 5.88 -12.06 -16.59
C VAL A 23 6.72 -10.79 -16.85
N PRO A 24 6.68 -10.20 -18.06
CA PRO A 24 7.53 -9.07 -18.44
C PRO A 24 7.48 -7.90 -17.46
N GLN A 25 8.66 -7.40 -17.09
CA GLN A 25 8.91 -6.33 -16.11
C GLN A 25 8.17 -5.02 -16.41
N SER A 26 7.65 -4.84 -17.63
CA SER A 26 6.91 -3.65 -18.06
C SER A 26 5.55 -3.45 -17.38
N GLU A 27 4.97 -4.44 -16.71
CA GLU A 27 3.73 -4.24 -15.93
C GLU A 27 3.99 -3.99 -14.43
N SER A 28 5.21 -4.24 -13.97
CA SER A 28 5.59 -4.11 -12.55
C SER A 28 5.58 -2.66 -12.04
N TRP A 29 5.84 -1.67 -12.91
CA TRP A 29 5.86 -0.26 -12.52
C TRP A 29 4.46 0.29 -12.18
N ARG A 30 3.40 -0.21 -12.85
CA ARG A 30 2.02 0.19 -12.55
C ARG A 30 1.58 -0.35 -11.19
N ALA A 31 1.94 -1.60 -10.90
CA ALA A 31 1.69 -2.22 -9.59
C ALA A 31 2.45 -1.49 -8.48
N ALA A 32 3.75 -1.22 -8.69
CA ALA A 32 4.57 -0.47 -7.74
C ALA A 32 4.04 0.95 -7.48
N PHE A 33 3.50 1.63 -8.49
CA PHE A 33 2.89 2.94 -8.33
C PHE A 33 1.61 2.90 -7.47
N GLY A 34 0.71 1.95 -7.73
CA GLY A 34 -0.48 1.74 -6.90
C GLY A 34 -0.12 1.46 -5.44
N LEU A 35 0.89 0.63 -5.22
CA LEU A 35 1.42 0.30 -3.90
C LEU A 35 1.97 1.55 -3.19
N MET A 36 2.73 2.39 -3.88
CA MET A 36 3.26 3.65 -3.31
C MET A 36 2.13 4.60 -2.91
N VAL A 37 1.10 4.75 -3.73
CA VAL A 37 -0.08 5.60 -3.42
C VAL A 37 -0.81 5.08 -2.19
N THR A 38 -0.99 3.76 -2.07
CA THR A 38 -1.61 3.12 -0.89
C THR A 38 -0.80 3.38 0.38
N ILE A 39 0.53 3.33 0.33
CA ILE A 39 1.41 3.63 1.47
C ILE A 39 1.28 5.10 1.89
N VAL A 40 1.32 6.03 0.94
CA VAL A 40 1.20 7.47 1.22
C VAL A 40 -0.16 7.78 1.86
N TRP A 41 -1.23 7.19 1.34
CA TRP A 41 -2.57 7.36 1.90
C TRP A 41 -2.66 6.79 3.33
N LEU A 42 -2.11 5.60 3.57
CA LEU A 42 -2.10 4.97 4.89
C LEU A 42 -1.30 5.78 5.91
N TYR A 43 -0.17 6.37 5.49
CA TYR A 43 0.61 7.28 6.30
C TYR A 43 -0.20 8.50 6.75
N MET A 44 -0.93 9.15 5.83
CA MET A 44 -1.79 10.28 6.15
C MET A 44 -2.93 9.90 7.11
N GLU A 45 -3.53 8.72 6.92
CA GLU A 45 -4.62 8.23 7.77
C GLU A 45 -4.12 7.91 9.21
N VAL A 46 -2.89 7.38 9.34
CA VAL A 46 -2.23 7.17 10.63
C VAL A 46 -1.90 8.50 11.30
N LEU A 47 -1.39 9.49 10.56
CA LEU A 47 -1.15 10.83 11.09
C LEU A 47 -2.46 11.49 11.55
N ARG A 48 -3.56 11.32 10.81
CA ARG A 48 -4.89 11.79 11.21
C ARG A 48 -5.34 11.13 12.52
N LEU A 49 -5.21 9.82 12.65
CA LEU A 49 -5.52 9.12 13.91
C LEU A 49 -4.67 9.62 15.07
N LEU A 50 -3.36 9.75 14.87
CA LEU A 50 -2.43 10.27 15.88
C LEU A 50 -2.76 11.72 16.26
N SER A 51 -3.21 12.54 15.31
CA SER A 51 -3.67 13.90 15.56
C SER A 51 -4.95 13.92 16.40
N ILE A 52 -5.89 13.01 16.15
CA ILE A 52 -7.13 12.89 16.97
C ILE A 52 -6.78 12.43 18.38
N LEU A 53 -5.86 11.48 18.52
CA LEU A 53 -5.40 10.99 19.83
C LEU A 53 -4.58 12.03 20.61
N ARG A 54 -3.84 12.92 19.93
CA ARG A 54 -3.09 14.03 20.55
C ARG A 54 -3.91 15.28 20.78
N GLY A 55 -4.93 15.55 19.98
CA GLY A 55 -5.73 16.79 20.02
C GLY A 55 -6.88 16.78 21.03
N ASN A 56 -6.79 15.94 22.07
CA ASN A 56 -7.80 15.85 23.13
C ASN A 56 -7.37 16.60 24.41
N ASP A 57 -6.56 17.66 24.26
CA ASP A 57 -6.30 18.70 25.26
C ASP A 57 -7.15 19.94 24.95
#